data_AF-A0A6A5C8M2-F1
#
_entry.id   AF-A0A6A5C8M2-F1
#
_cell.length_a   1.000
_cell.length_b   1.000
_cell.length_c   1.000
_cell.angle_alpha   90.00
_cell.angle_beta   90.00
_cell.angle_gamma   90.00
#
_symmetry.space_group_name_H-M   'P 1'
#
loop_
_entity.id
_entity.type
_entity.pdbx_description
1 polymer ?
#
loop_
_entity_poly.entity_id
_entity_poly.type
_entity_poly.pdbx_seq_one_letter_code
_entity_poly.pdbx_strand_id
1 'polypeptide(L)'
;MPKLDREKERTEFLKRHGLLDESDANQPINGDIKKISKSEYQNDMQILKKHYQFVRPSSEQADENDDPDEAYGKTLAKEYESKLFRDYAVADLSKYKEGKLGLRWRNEKEVLDGKGDSVCGNVACSATNDLESSLLNFSYREHNIPKQCLVKVCLCPPCYRKLNKIHKKRKKEEKKLLKEEQKKKLKKELKLLTKIYEREKKAQEE
;
A
#
# COMPACT_ATOMS: atom_id res chain seq x y z
N MET A 1 22.09 -43.95 13.22
CA MET A 1 22.71 -42.93 12.34
C MET A 1 23.31 -41.84 13.22
N PRO A 2 24.59 -41.47 13.08
CA PRO A 2 25.22 -40.45 13.93
C PRO A 2 24.65 -39.06 13.62
N LYS A 3 24.38 -38.26 14.65
CA LYS A 3 23.93 -36.86 14.49
C LYS A 3 25.13 -36.02 14.04
N LEU A 4 25.07 -35.48 12.82
CA LEU A 4 26.06 -34.54 12.31
C LEU A 4 26.00 -33.23 13.10
N ASP A 5 27.16 -32.82 13.61
CA ASP A 5 27.36 -31.63 14.43
C ASP A 5 27.47 -30.41 13.50
N ARG A 6 26.33 -29.74 13.27
CA ARG A 6 26.19 -28.64 12.30
C ARG A 6 27.13 -27.46 12.57
N GLU A 7 27.60 -27.30 13.80
CA GLU A 7 28.56 -26.25 14.14
C GLU A 7 29.94 -26.52 13.55
N LYS A 8 30.34 -27.79 13.47
CA LYS A 8 31.62 -28.20 12.86
C LYS A 8 31.61 -28.01 11.35
N GLU A 9 30.52 -28.39 10.69
CA GLU A 9 30.37 -28.19 9.25
C GLU A 9 30.39 -26.70 8.86
N ARG A 10 29.75 -25.86 9.68
CA ARG A 10 29.75 -24.40 9.48
C ARG A 10 31.15 -23.81 9.62
N THR A 11 31.91 -24.24 10.62
CA THR A 11 33.28 -23.74 10.83
C THR A 11 34.23 -24.22 9.75
N GLU A 12 34.14 -25.47 9.30
CA GLU A 12 34.90 -25.97 8.16
C GLU A 12 34.56 -25.26 6.86
N PHE A 13 33.27 -25.00 6.61
CA PHE A 13 32.83 -24.26 5.42
C PHE A 13 33.43 -22.86 5.36
N LEU A 14 33.42 -22.14 6.49
CA LEU A 14 33.95 -20.78 6.57
C LEU A 14 35.47 -20.75 6.40
N LYS A 15 36.21 -21.72 6.97
CA LYS A 15 37.66 -21.85 6.76
C LYS A 15 37.99 -22.17 5.30
N ARG A 16 37.24 -23.09 4.67
CA ARG A 16 37.46 -23.51 3.29
C ARG A 16 37.29 -22.37 2.28
N HIS A 17 36.40 -21.43 2.57
CA HIS A 17 36.13 -20.29 1.70
C HIS A 17 36.92 -19.03 2.09
N GLY A 18 37.85 -19.14 3.05
CA GLY A 18 38.70 -18.01 3.47
C GLY A 18 37.94 -16.91 4.21
N LEU A 19 36.77 -17.22 4.78
CA LEU A 19 35.97 -16.28 5.61
C LEU A 19 36.37 -16.32 7.10
N LEU A 20 37.30 -17.19 7.47
CA LEU A 20 37.91 -17.29 8.80
C LEU A 20 39.40 -17.61 8.64
N ASP A 21 40.26 -16.60 8.77
CA ASP A 21 41.72 -16.79 8.84
C ASP A 21 42.14 -16.95 10.31
N GLU A 22 42.94 -17.99 10.60
CA GLU A 22 43.38 -18.30 11.99
C GLU A 22 44.29 -17.21 12.58
N SER A 23 44.85 -16.33 11.76
CA SER A 23 45.71 -15.21 12.19
C SER A 23 44.96 -13.99 12.72
N ASP A 24 43.64 -13.88 12.48
CA ASP A 24 42.86 -12.70 12.88
C ASP A 24 42.21 -12.84 14.26
N ALA A 25 42.36 -14.01 14.91
CA ALA A 25 41.74 -14.30 16.20
C ALA A 25 42.34 -13.53 17.39
N ASN A 26 43.46 -12.81 17.22
CA ASN A 26 44.19 -12.18 18.33
C ASN A 26 44.72 -10.75 18.03
N GLN A 27 44.16 -10.03 17.06
CA GLN A 27 44.40 -8.59 17.02
C GLN A 27 43.40 -7.87 17.93
N PRO A 28 43.86 -7.07 18.93
CA PRO A 28 42.96 -6.25 19.72
C PRO A 28 42.34 -5.20 18.79
N ILE A 29 41.05 -5.34 18.53
CA ILE A 29 40.25 -4.34 17.83
C ILE A 29 40.13 -3.15 18.78
N ASN A 30 41.10 -2.23 18.73
CA ASN A 30 41.05 -0.93 19.40
C ASN A 30 40.14 0.03 18.61
N GLY A 31 38.88 -0.34 18.52
CA GLY A 31 37.79 0.55 18.16
C GLY A 31 36.68 0.27 19.15
N ASP A 32 36.02 1.32 19.65
CA ASP A 32 34.80 1.17 20.44
C ASP A 32 33.76 0.44 19.60
N ILE A 33 33.75 -0.90 19.67
CA ILE A 33 32.68 -1.72 19.11
C ILE A 33 31.47 -1.38 19.97
N LYS A 34 30.69 -0.39 19.51
CA LYS A 34 29.35 -0.13 20.01
C LYS A 34 28.65 -1.48 20.01
N LYS A 35 28.41 -2.04 21.19
CA LYS A 35 27.62 -3.26 21.36
C LYS A 35 26.20 -2.90 20.94
N ILE A 36 25.94 -2.99 19.64
CA ILE A 36 24.59 -2.83 19.09
C ILE A 36 23.76 -3.92 19.73
N SER A 37 22.80 -3.49 20.54
CA SER A 37 21.90 -4.40 21.22
C SER A 37 21.13 -5.21 20.17
N LYS A 38 20.76 -6.46 20.47
CA LYS A 38 19.97 -7.30 19.54
C LYS A 38 18.64 -6.62 19.13
N SER A 39 18.16 -5.66 19.92
CA SER A 39 17.00 -4.80 19.66
C SER A 39 17.23 -3.69 18.63
N GLU A 40 18.48 -3.28 18.38
CA GLU A 40 18.83 -2.23 17.41
C GLU A 40 19.11 -2.79 16.00
N TYR A 41 19.34 -4.10 15.88
CA TYR A 41 19.55 -4.73 14.57
C TYR A 41 18.23 -4.80 13.80
N GLN A 42 18.15 -4.02 12.71
CA GLN A 42 17.06 -4.13 11.75
C GLN A 42 17.46 -5.12 10.65
N ASN A 43 16.63 -6.12 10.41
CA ASN A 43 16.82 -6.98 9.24
C ASN A 43 16.34 -6.27 7.96
N ASP A 44 16.80 -6.75 6.79
CA ASP A 44 16.44 -6.17 5.50
C ASP A 44 14.92 -6.07 5.28
N MET A 45 14.14 -7.01 5.84
CA MET A 45 12.68 -6.98 5.75
C MET A 45 12.06 -5.82 6.57
N GLN A 46 12.63 -5.48 7.72
CA GLN A 46 12.21 -4.35 8.53
C GLN A 46 12.59 -3.02 7.87
N ILE A 47 13.81 -2.94 7.34
CA ILE A 47 14.29 -1.80 6.56
C ILE A 47 13.36 -1.60 5.34
N LEU A 48 13.15 -2.65 4.55
CA LEU A 48 12.24 -2.62 3.40
C LEU A 48 10.85 -2.13 3.80
N LYS A 49 10.25 -2.66 4.87
CA LYS A 49 8.92 -2.20 5.35
C LYS A 49 8.90 -0.72 5.74
N LYS A 50 10.00 -0.19 6.27
CA LYS A 50 10.12 1.21 6.66
C LYS A 50 10.16 2.14 5.45
N HIS A 51 10.96 1.80 4.44
CA HIS A 51 11.24 2.66 3.27
C HIS A 51 10.38 2.32 2.03
N TYR A 52 9.59 1.26 2.07
CA TYR A 52 8.68 0.89 0.99
C TYR A 52 7.61 1.96 0.82
N GLN A 53 7.37 2.32 -0.45
CA GLN A 53 6.28 3.20 -0.83
C GLN A 53 5.46 2.55 -1.94
N PHE A 54 4.14 2.69 -1.85
CA PHE A 54 3.22 2.15 -2.84
C PHE A 54 3.37 2.87 -4.19
N VAL A 55 3.41 4.21 -4.16
CA VAL A 55 3.82 5.05 -5.29
C VAL A 55 5.05 5.85 -4.84
N ARG A 56 6.20 5.58 -5.45
CA ARG A 56 7.42 6.35 -5.25
C ARG A 56 7.39 7.59 -6.16
N PRO A 57 7.43 8.82 -5.63
CA PRO A 57 7.56 10.03 -6.43
C PRO A 57 8.89 10.01 -7.19
N SER A 58 8.91 10.52 -8.41
CA SER A 58 10.14 10.57 -9.24
C SER A 58 11.27 11.40 -8.61
N SER A 59 10.92 12.29 -7.67
CA SER A 59 11.83 13.15 -6.92
C SER A 59 12.45 12.49 -5.67
N GLU A 60 11.94 11.34 -5.22
CA GLU A 60 12.42 10.66 -4.00
C GLU A 60 13.45 9.57 -4.34
N GLN A 61 14.55 10.02 -4.96
CA GLN A 61 15.76 9.22 -5.08
C GLN A 61 16.65 9.44 -3.85
N ALA A 62 17.57 8.51 -3.58
CA ALA A 62 18.58 8.73 -2.55
C ALA A 62 19.36 10.02 -2.90
N ASP A 63 19.38 10.96 -1.97
CA ASP A 63 20.12 12.21 -2.08
C ASP A 63 21.54 11.98 -1.55
N GLU A 64 22.53 12.69 -2.09
CA GLU A 64 23.91 12.66 -1.58
C GLU A 64 23.99 13.14 -0.12
N ASN A 65 22.97 13.89 0.34
CA ASN A 65 22.84 14.36 1.72
C ASN A 65 22.10 13.39 2.65
N ASP A 66 21.58 12.26 2.17
CA ASP A 66 20.93 11.27 3.03
C ASP A 66 21.97 10.57 3.92
N ASP A 67 21.57 10.24 5.15
CA ASP A 67 22.37 9.35 6.00
C ASP A 67 22.57 7.98 5.32
N PRO A 68 23.74 7.32 5.46
CA PRO A 68 24.03 6.05 4.80
C PRO A 68 22.95 4.97 5.00
N ASP A 69 22.35 4.89 6.19
CA ASP A 69 21.31 3.91 6.49
C ASP A 69 19.99 4.22 5.75
N GLU A 70 19.65 5.51 5.64
CA GLU A 70 18.48 5.98 4.89
C GLU A 70 18.67 5.77 3.38
N ALA A 71 19.86 6.08 2.86
CA ALA A 71 20.22 5.85 1.46
C ALA A 71 20.18 4.35 1.10
N TYR A 72 20.69 3.48 1.97
CA TYR A 72 20.58 2.03 1.80
C TYR A 72 19.12 1.57 1.78
N GLY A 73 18.32 2.02 2.74
CA GLY A 73 16.90 1.63 2.82
C GLY A 73 16.08 2.06 1.61
N LYS A 74 16.30 3.29 1.10
CA LYS A 74 15.68 3.78 -0.14
C LYS A 74 16.10 2.95 -1.36
N THR A 75 17.38 2.59 -1.45
CA THR A 75 17.92 1.77 -2.54
C THR A 75 17.34 0.36 -2.52
N LEU A 76 17.35 -0.30 -1.35
CA LEU A 76 16.77 -1.62 -1.15
C LEU A 76 15.27 -1.66 -1.54
N ALA A 77 14.51 -0.64 -1.13
CA ALA A 77 13.11 -0.54 -1.49
C ALA A 77 12.91 -0.36 -3.00
N LYS A 78 13.69 0.51 -3.65
CA LYS A 78 13.64 0.72 -5.10
C LYS A 78 13.97 -0.55 -5.90
N GLU A 79 14.98 -1.30 -5.49
CA GLU A 79 15.34 -2.58 -6.10
C GLU A 79 14.28 -3.67 -5.91
N TYR A 80 13.62 -3.69 -4.75
CA TYR A 80 12.49 -4.57 -4.53
C TYR A 80 11.29 -4.19 -5.41
N GLU A 81 11.02 -2.88 -5.53
CA GLU A 81 9.94 -2.35 -6.34
C GLU A 81 10.09 -2.68 -7.83
N SER A 82 11.29 -2.59 -8.37
CA SER A 82 11.56 -2.89 -9.79
C SER A 82 11.31 -4.35 -10.17
N LYS A 83 11.32 -5.26 -9.19
CA LYS A 83 11.02 -6.69 -9.36
C LYS A 83 9.52 -6.99 -9.31
N LEU A 84 8.67 -6.03 -8.96
CA LEU A 84 7.24 -6.25 -8.78
C LEU A 84 6.43 -5.92 -10.04
N PHE A 85 5.58 -6.86 -10.45
CA PHE A 85 4.65 -6.70 -11.56
C PHE A 85 3.40 -5.91 -11.15
N ARG A 86 3.50 -4.58 -11.17
CA ARG A 86 2.45 -3.65 -10.70
C ARG A 86 1.67 -2.91 -11.79
N ASP A 87 1.72 -3.38 -13.03
CA ASP A 87 0.97 -2.70 -14.10
C ASP A 87 -0.53 -2.87 -13.95
N TYR A 88 -0.96 -4.05 -13.45
CA TYR A 88 -2.36 -4.39 -13.29
C TYR A 88 -2.67 -4.90 -11.88
N ALA A 89 -3.74 -4.38 -11.31
CA ALA A 89 -4.39 -4.90 -10.11
C ALA A 89 -5.53 -5.87 -10.48
N VAL A 90 -5.94 -6.68 -9.51
CA VAL A 90 -7.15 -7.51 -9.60
C VAL A 90 -8.26 -6.91 -8.76
N ALA A 91 -9.49 -7.11 -9.24
CA ALA A 91 -10.71 -6.64 -8.59
C ALA A 91 -11.49 -7.81 -7.99
N ASP A 92 -11.95 -7.66 -6.75
CA ASP A 92 -12.99 -8.51 -6.20
C ASP A 92 -14.35 -7.84 -6.39
N LEU A 93 -15.15 -8.41 -7.30
CA LEU A 93 -16.49 -7.96 -7.62
C LEU A 93 -17.58 -8.83 -6.97
N SER A 94 -17.26 -9.72 -6.03
CA SER A 94 -18.22 -10.61 -5.36
C SER A 94 -19.39 -9.86 -4.72
N LYS A 95 -19.11 -8.71 -4.08
CA LYS A 95 -20.08 -7.87 -3.38
C LYS A 95 -20.57 -6.67 -4.19
N TYR A 96 -20.56 -6.76 -5.53
CA TYR A 96 -20.97 -5.65 -6.40
C TYR A 96 -22.43 -5.20 -6.18
N LYS A 97 -23.33 -6.11 -5.77
CA LYS A 97 -24.73 -5.78 -5.43
C LYS A 97 -24.83 -4.88 -4.19
N GLU A 98 -23.90 -5.05 -3.25
CA GLU A 98 -23.77 -4.17 -2.09
C GLU A 98 -23.12 -2.83 -2.45
N GLY A 99 -22.53 -2.69 -3.64
CA GLY A 99 -21.77 -1.50 -4.02
C GLY A 99 -20.33 -1.52 -3.51
N LYS A 100 -19.81 -2.69 -3.15
CA LYS A 100 -18.44 -2.86 -2.64
C LYS A 100 -17.51 -3.37 -3.74
N LEU A 101 -16.29 -2.82 -3.76
CA LEU A 101 -15.20 -3.19 -4.65
C LEU A 101 -13.96 -3.47 -3.81
N GLY A 102 -13.35 -4.64 -3.97
CA GLY A 102 -12.02 -4.94 -3.44
C GLY A 102 -10.97 -4.77 -4.53
N LEU A 103 -9.81 -4.22 -4.20
CA LEU A 103 -8.66 -4.10 -5.09
C LEU A 103 -7.42 -4.59 -4.37
N ARG A 104 -6.56 -5.32 -5.10
CA ARG A 104 -5.22 -5.68 -4.64
C ARG A 104 -4.30 -5.92 -5.83
N TRP A 105 -3.00 -5.90 -5.58
CA TRP A 105 -2.03 -6.39 -6.55
C TRP A 105 -2.17 -7.89 -6.79
N ARG A 106 -1.72 -8.30 -7.97
CA ARG A 106 -1.62 -9.70 -8.36
C ARG A 106 -0.54 -10.40 -7.55
N ASN A 107 -0.75 -11.68 -7.25
CA ASN A 107 0.32 -12.54 -6.78
C ASN A 107 1.09 -13.15 -7.95
N GLU A 108 2.23 -13.78 -7.68
CA GLU A 108 3.09 -14.41 -8.68
C GLU A 108 2.32 -15.36 -9.60
N LYS A 109 1.54 -16.29 -9.02
CA LYS A 109 0.73 -17.24 -9.79
C LYS A 109 -0.25 -16.54 -10.72
N GLU A 110 -0.96 -15.52 -10.25
CA GLU A 110 -1.89 -14.73 -11.06
C GLU A 110 -1.20 -13.99 -12.20
N VAL A 111 0.03 -13.49 -11.98
CA VAL A 111 0.83 -12.87 -13.04
C VAL A 111 1.18 -13.90 -14.10
N LEU A 112 1.67 -15.08 -13.70
CA LEU A 112 2.02 -16.18 -14.61
C LEU A 112 0.80 -16.70 -15.38
N ASP A 113 -0.36 -16.76 -14.72
CA ASP A 113 -1.63 -17.18 -15.33
C ASP A 113 -2.26 -16.09 -16.23
N GLY A 114 -1.63 -14.91 -16.37
CA GLY A 114 -2.13 -13.81 -17.22
C GLY A 114 -3.33 -13.06 -16.64
N LYS A 115 -3.63 -13.22 -15.35
CA LYS A 115 -4.75 -12.56 -14.68
C LYS A 115 -4.62 -11.04 -14.78
N GLY A 116 -5.70 -10.37 -15.15
CA GLY A 116 -5.74 -8.91 -15.30
C GLY A 116 -4.98 -8.37 -16.51
N ASP A 117 -4.46 -9.23 -17.38
CA ASP A 117 -3.80 -8.84 -18.64
C ASP A 117 -4.44 -9.58 -19.84
N SER A 118 -4.21 -10.89 -19.96
CA SER A 118 -4.84 -11.77 -20.97
C SER A 118 -6.06 -12.55 -20.44
N VAL A 119 -6.26 -12.55 -19.12
CA VAL A 119 -7.44 -13.12 -18.43
C VAL A 119 -8.12 -12.00 -17.64
N CYS A 120 -9.44 -12.03 -17.51
CA CYS A 120 -10.20 -11.06 -16.74
C CYS A 120 -9.66 -10.88 -15.31
N GLY A 121 -9.41 -9.63 -14.92
CA GLY A 121 -8.87 -9.24 -13.62
C GLY A 121 -9.86 -9.35 -12.46
N ASN A 122 -11.10 -9.79 -12.68
CA ASN A 122 -11.98 -10.16 -11.57
C ASN A 122 -11.54 -11.49 -10.96
N VAL A 123 -11.30 -11.53 -9.64
CA VAL A 123 -10.73 -12.70 -8.94
C VAL A 123 -11.47 -14.00 -9.32
N ALA A 124 -12.80 -13.99 -9.28
CA ALA A 124 -13.63 -15.17 -9.56
C ALA A 124 -13.96 -15.42 -11.06
N CYS A 125 -13.29 -14.75 -12.02
CA CYS A 125 -13.59 -14.86 -13.45
C CYS A 125 -12.38 -15.35 -14.26
N SER A 126 -12.59 -16.28 -15.19
CA SER A 126 -11.56 -16.84 -16.06
C SER A 126 -11.76 -16.48 -17.55
N ALA A 127 -12.62 -15.51 -17.86
CA ALA A 127 -12.86 -15.10 -19.25
C ALA A 127 -11.62 -14.42 -19.85
N THR A 128 -11.33 -14.69 -21.12
CA THR A 128 -10.16 -14.19 -21.87
C THR A 128 -10.54 -13.23 -23.01
N ASN A 129 -11.82 -13.11 -23.32
CA ASN A 129 -12.29 -12.39 -24.51
C ASN A 129 -12.74 -10.96 -24.16
N ASP A 130 -12.54 -10.05 -25.11
CA ASP A 130 -13.00 -8.65 -25.07
C ASP A 130 -12.61 -7.91 -23.79
N LEU A 131 -11.36 -8.10 -23.35
CA LEU A 131 -10.86 -7.48 -22.12
C LEU A 131 -10.58 -5.99 -22.35
N GLU A 132 -11.07 -5.16 -21.44
CA GLU A 132 -10.85 -3.72 -21.48
C GLU A 132 -10.20 -3.24 -20.19
N SER A 133 -9.18 -2.40 -20.32
CA SER A 133 -8.51 -1.79 -19.18
C SER A 133 -9.20 -0.52 -18.71
N SER A 134 -9.31 -0.34 -17.40
CA SER A 134 -9.83 0.88 -16.78
C SER A 134 -9.00 1.26 -15.58
N LEU A 135 -8.89 2.57 -15.34
CA LEU A 135 -8.23 3.12 -14.16
C LEU A 135 -9.23 3.27 -13.03
N LEU A 136 -8.92 2.68 -11.87
CA LEU A 136 -9.75 2.72 -10.68
C LEU A 136 -9.04 3.45 -9.56
N ASN A 137 -9.79 4.26 -8.81
CA ASN A 137 -9.26 4.92 -7.63
C ASN A 137 -9.00 3.91 -6.52
N PHE A 138 -7.75 3.82 -6.09
CA PHE A 138 -7.29 2.99 -4.99
C PHE A 138 -6.89 3.88 -3.82
N SER A 139 -7.75 3.89 -2.80
CA SER A 139 -7.48 4.57 -1.53
C SER A 139 -6.75 3.60 -0.59
N TYR A 140 -5.61 4.02 -0.04
CA TYR A 140 -4.80 3.24 0.87
C TYR A 140 -4.28 4.09 2.03
N ARG A 141 -3.68 3.43 3.03
CA ARG A 141 -2.97 4.10 4.13
C ARG A 141 -1.52 3.68 4.09
N GLU A 142 -0.63 4.66 4.14
CA GLU A 142 0.81 4.46 4.16
C GLU A 142 1.37 5.32 5.28
N HIS A 143 2.09 4.71 6.22
CA HIS A 143 2.55 5.35 7.47
C HIS A 143 1.41 6.09 8.22
N ASN A 144 0.21 5.49 8.24
CA ASN A 144 -1.04 6.05 8.80
C ASN A 144 -1.60 7.28 8.08
N ILE A 145 -1.00 7.70 6.97
CA ILE A 145 -1.48 8.81 6.14
C ILE A 145 -2.39 8.25 5.05
N PRO A 146 -3.63 8.77 4.90
CA PRO A 146 -4.49 8.38 3.80
C PRO A 146 -3.92 8.91 2.48
N LYS A 147 -3.72 8.00 1.53
CA LYS A 147 -3.24 8.29 0.17
C LYS A 147 -4.21 7.71 -0.86
N GLN A 148 -4.13 8.22 -2.09
CA GLN A 148 -4.93 7.76 -3.22
C GLN A 148 -4.05 7.67 -4.46
N CYS A 149 -4.36 6.72 -5.34
CA CYS A 149 -3.72 6.59 -6.64
C CYS A 149 -4.69 5.91 -7.61
N LEU A 150 -4.37 5.97 -8.90
CA LEU A 150 -5.09 5.21 -9.91
C LEU A 150 -4.36 3.90 -10.19
N VAL A 151 -5.09 2.80 -10.14
CA VAL A 151 -4.58 1.47 -10.53
C VAL A 151 -5.30 0.99 -11.79
N LYS A 152 -4.57 0.34 -12.69
CA LYS A 152 -5.15 -0.26 -13.90
C LYS A 152 -5.76 -1.63 -13.55
N VAL A 153 -6.96 -1.90 -14.03
CA VAL A 153 -7.61 -3.21 -13.95
C VAL A 153 -8.16 -3.55 -15.32
N CYS A 154 -7.91 -4.76 -15.80
CA CYS A 154 -8.46 -5.27 -17.06
C CYS A 154 -9.66 -6.19 -16.77
N LEU A 155 -10.82 -5.95 -17.39
CA LEU A 155 -12.05 -6.72 -17.13
C LEU A 155 -12.76 -7.10 -18.43
N CYS A 156 -13.40 -8.27 -18.44
CA CYS A 156 -14.33 -8.64 -19.50
C CYS A 156 -15.66 -7.86 -19.39
N PRO A 157 -16.50 -7.80 -20.45
CA PRO A 157 -17.71 -6.99 -20.46
C PRO A 157 -18.72 -7.33 -19.34
N PRO A 158 -18.97 -8.61 -18.98
CA PRO A 158 -19.82 -8.94 -17.84
C PRO A 158 -19.32 -8.39 -16.50
N CYS A 159 -18.01 -8.43 -16.27
CA CYS A 159 -17.40 -7.89 -15.05
C CYS A 159 -17.40 -6.37 -15.05
N TYR A 160 -17.16 -5.75 -16.20
CA TYR A 160 -17.28 -4.29 -16.37
C TYR A 160 -18.70 -3.79 -16.03
N ARG A 161 -19.75 -4.53 -16.41
CA ARG A 161 -21.13 -4.22 -16.00
C ARG A 161 -21.32 -4.27 -14.48
N LYS A 162 -20.66 -5.20 -13.77
CA LYS A 162 -20.68 -5.25 -12.29
C LYS A 162 -20.00 -4.04 -11.68
N LEU A 163 -18.82 -3.67 -12.19
CA LEU A 163 -18.10 -2.46 -11.80
C LEU A 163 -18.95 -1.20 -11.99
N ASN A 164 -19.63 -1.06 -13.14
CA ASN A 164 -20.51 0.07 -13.40
C ASN A 164 -21.71 0.14 -12.45
N LYS A 165 -22.24 -1.02 -12.00
CA LYS A 165 -23.29 -1.04 -10.96
C LYS A 165 -22.77 -0.49 -9.63
N ILE A 166 -21.54 -0.81 -9.26
CA ILE A 166 -20.88 -0.26 -8.07
C ILE A 166 -20.78 1.26 -8.19
N HIS A 167 -20.22 1.77 -9.29
CA HIS A 167 -20.09 3.22 -9.53
C HIS A 167 -21.42 3.97 -9.47
N LYS A 168 -22.47 3.42 -10.12
CA LYS A 168 -23.81 4.01 -10.10
C LYS A 168 -24.39 4.06 -8.68
N LYS A 169 -24.21 3.00 -7.89
CA LYS A 169 -24.70 2.94 -6.51
C LYS A 169 -23.97 3.95 -5.62
N ARG A 170 -22.63 3.97 -5.67
CA ARG A 170 -21.81 4.93 -4.92
C ARG A 170 -22.18 6.38 -5.25
N LYS A 171 -22.32 6.73 -6.53
CA LYS A 171 -22.75 8.07 -6.97
C LYS A 171 -24.14 8.45 -6.45
N LYS A 172 -25.06 7.49 -6.33
CA LYS A 172 -26.40 7.73 -5.76
C LYS A 172 -26.34 7.98 -4.25
N GLU A 173 -25.51 7.23 -3.53
CA GLU A 173 -25.28 7.39 -2.09
C GLU A 173 -24.61 8.74 -1.77
N GLU A 174 -23.56 9.11 -2.51
CA GLU A 174 -22.89 10.42 -2.38
C GLU A 174 -23.88 11.58 -2.58
N LYS A 175 -24.72 11.51 -3.61
CA LYS A 175 -25.77 12.53 -3.85
C LYS A 175 -26.80 12.62 -2.71
N LYS A 176 -27.14 11.50 -2.08
CA LYS A 176 -28.06 11.50 -0.93
C LYS A 176 -27.42 12.17 0.28
N LEU A 177 -26.18 11.80 0.61
CA LEU A 177 -25.42 12.38 1.71
C LEU A 177 -25.26 13.90 1.55
N LEU A 178 -24.93 14.36 0.34
CA LEU A 178 -24.79 15.79 0.06
C LEU A 178 -26.10 16.56 0.28
N LYS A 179 -27.24 16.00 -0.17
CA LYS A 179 -28.57 16.60 0.05
C LYS A 179 -28.94 16.64 1.54
N GLU A 180 -28.60 15.60 2.29
CA GLU A 180 -28.83 15.55 3.74
C GLU A 180 -27.97 16.58 4.48
N GLU A 181 -26.71 16.76 4.07
CA GLU A 181 -25.82 17.77 4.64
C GLU A 181 -26.31 19.19 4.35
N GLN A 182 -26.74 19.48 3.12
CA GLN A 182 -27.35 20.75 2.73
C GLN A 182 -28.60 21.06 3.55
N LYS A 183 -29.51 20.09 3.73
CA LYS A 183 -30.70 20.24 4.58
C LYS A 183 -30.32 20.54 6.03
N LYS A 184 -29.28 19.88 6.57
CA LYS A 184 -28.79 20.14 7.93
C LYS A 184 -28.21 21.55 8.08
N LYS A 185 -27.47 22.05 7.08
CA LYS A 185 -26.94 23.43 7.05
C LYS A 185 -28.07 24.46 7.02
N LEU A 186 -29.00 24.32 6.09
CA LEU A 186 -30.16 25.21 5.97
C LEU A 186 -30.99 25.25 7.26
N LYS A 187 -31.22 24.10 7.91
CA LYS A 187 -31.94 24.04 9.18
C LYS A 187 -31.20 24.78 10.31
N LYS A 188 -29.87 24.74 10.33
CA LYS A 188 -29.05 25.49 11.31
C LYS A 188 -29.12 26.99 11.06
N GLU A 189 -29.01 27.42 9.81
CA GLU A 189 -29.12 28.83 9.40
C GLU A 189 -30.50 29.39 9.72
N LEU A 190 -31.56 28.66 9.39
CA LEU A 190 -32.93 29.07 9.71
C LEU A 190 -33.12 29.23 11.22
N LYS A 191 -32.61 28.29 12.02
CA LYS A 191 -32.67 28.38 13.49
C LYS A 191 -31.89 29.57 14.04
N LEU A 192 -30.78 29.96 13.40
CA LEU A 192 -30.01 31.14 13.78
C LEU A 192 -30.77 32.42 13.44
N LEU A 193 -31.32 32.51 12.23
CA LEU A 193 -32.14 33.65 11.79
C LEU A 193 -33.35 33.87 12.69
N THR A 194 -34.07 32.81 13.06
CA THR A 194 -35.21 32.90 13.98
C THR A 194 -34.78 33.46 15.34
N LYS A 195 -33.64 33.03 15.88
CA LYS A 195 -33.11 33.57 17.14
C LYS A 195 -32.72 35.05 17.05
N ILE A 196 -32.18 35.48 15.90
CA ILE A 196 -31.83 36.89 15.67
C ILE A 196 -33.12 37.71 15.65
N TYR A 197 -34.10 37.28 14.87
CA TYR A 197 -35.41 37.94 14.78
C TYR A 197 -36.11 38.06 16.15
N GLU A 198 -36.11 36.98 16.96
CA GLU A 198 -36.67 37.00 18.31
C GLU A 198 -35.95 37.99 19.25
N ARG A 199 -34.62 38.16 19.10
CA ARG A 199 -33.84 39.13 19.89
C ARG A 199 -34.12 40.56 19.45
N GLU A 200 -34.14 40.81 18.14
CA GLU A 200 -34.44 42.13 17.58
C GLU A 200 -35.84 42.58 17.98
N LYS A 201 -36.82 41.67 17.92
CA LYS A 201 -38.19 41.94 18.35
C LYS A 201 -38.26 42.33 19.83
N LYS A 202 -37.57 41.59 20.71
CA LYS A 202 -37.52 41.93 22.15
C LYS A 202 -36.89 43.30 22.40
N ALA A 203 -35.80 43.63 21.69
CA ALA A 203 -35.13 44.92 21.84
C ALA A 203 -35.94 46.13 21.34
N GLN A 204 -37.00 45.89 20.54
CA GLN A 204 -37.93 46.93 20.09
C GLN A 204 -39.15 47.09 21.01
N GLU A 205 -39.40 46.12 21.89
CA GLU A 205 -40.51 46.13 22.85
C GLU A 205 -40.09 46.61 24.26
N GLU A 206 -38.79 46.80 24.50
CA GLU A 206 -38.17 47.41 25.70
C GLU A 206 -37.84 48.89 25.50
#